data_AF-A0A401H9H4-F1
#
_entry.id   AF-A0A401H9H4-F1
#
_cell.length_a   1.000
_cell.length_b   1.000
_cell.length_c   1.000
_cell.angle_alpha   90.00
_cell.angle_beta   90.00
_cell.angle_gamma   90.00
#
_symmetry.space_group_name_H-M   'P 1'
#
loop_
_entity.id
_entity.type
_entity.pdbx_description
1 polymer ?
#
loop_
_entity_poly.entity_id
_entity_poly.type
_entity_poly.pdbx_seq_one_letter_code
_entity_poly.pdbx_strand_id
1 'polypeptide(L)'
;MEESLGIVERVVRAGCAKGCSWYVVGSVYVRPDRVFSRLVKALEDEGALLHYVDEVERRIVFKIGFRGLAKLAGLIALSSRAVSLELKASCRIASWAEALECIMDKYRVFKRDRESGTVVAYGVVGGRIVEAEVKGSRLHLKIGRRFGGSLRSAPPQGLFRLSLEEVLELMGHGGG
;
A
#
# COMPACT_ATOMS: atom_id res chain seq x y z
N MET A 1 -24.89 9.55 -5.98
CA MET A 1 -23.51 9.85 -6.40
C MET A 1 -22.62 9.62 -5.18
N GLU A 2 -22.46 8.36 -4.78
CA GLU A 2 -21.63 7.90 -3.64
C GLU A 2 -20.30 7.34 -4.18
N GLU A 3 -19.73 8.01 -5.18
CA GLU A 3 -18.46 7.59 -5.76
C GLU A 3 -17.33 8.14 -4.89
N SER A 4 -16.58 7.22 -4.29
CA SER A 4 -15.24 7.45 -3.70
C SER A 4 -15.20 7.91 -2.24
N LEU A 5 -15.90 7.24 -1.32
CA LEU A 5 -15.26 7.06 0.00
C LEU A 5 -13.99 6.23 -0.26
N GLY A 6 -12.82 6.88 -0.13
CA GLY A 6 -11.54 6.27 -0.42
C GLY A 6 -11.40 4.95 0.35
N ILE A 7 -10.78 3.94 -0.25
CA ILE A 7 -10.58 2.63 0.40
C ILE A 7 -9.95 2.74 1.80
N VAL A 8 -9.10 3.75 1.99
CA VAL A 8 -8.52 4.12 3.29
C VAL A 8 -9.59 4.48 4.30
N GLU A 9 -10.52 5.35 3.90
CA GLU A 9 -11.63 5.79 4.73
C GLU A 9 -12.58 4.63 5.07
N ARG A 10 -12.88 3.75 4.10
CA ARG A 10 -13.69 2.56 4.38
C ARG A 10 -13.04 1.66 5.42
N VAL A 11 -11.75 1.34 5.26
CA VAL A 11 -11.01 0.52 6.24
C VAL A 11 -10.94 1.20 7.61
N VAL A 12 -10.74 2.52 7.66
CA VAL A 12 -10.70 3.29 8.92
C VAL A 12 -12.07 3.32 9.62
N ARG A 13 -13.16 3.41 8.86
CA ARG A 13 -14.54 3.45 9.40
C ARG A 13 -15.13 2.08 9.71
N ALA A 14 -14.55 1.01 9.17
CA ALA A 14 -15.10 -0.34 9.24
C ALA A 14 -15.34 -0.86 10.68
N GLY A 15 -14.69 -0.30 11.71
CA GLY A 15 -14.92 -0.62 13.13
C GLY A 15 -14.40 -2.00 13.57
N CYS A 16 -14.45 -2.98 12.67
CA CYS A 16 -13.88 -4.33 12.75
C CYS A 16 -12.33 -4.33 12.65
N ALA A 17 -11.74 -3.27 12.09
CA ALA A 17 -10.31 -3.03 12.03
C ALA A 17 -9.94 -1.79 12.84
N LYS A 18 -9.09 -1.96 13.86
CA LYS A 18 -8.71 -0.90 14.81
C LYS A 18 -7.23 -0.60 14.76
N GLY A 19 -6.86 0.65 15.07
CA GLY A 19 -5.46 1.07 15.18
C GLY A 19 -4.66 0.82 13.90
N CYS A 20 -5.25 1.08 12.74
CA CYS A 20 -4.61 0.87 11.45
C CYS A 20 -3.45 1.84 11.24
N SER A 21 -2.25 1.29 10.99
CA SER A 21 -1.09 2.07 10.58
C SER A 21 -0.92 1.97 9.07
N TRP A 22 -1.06 3.10 8.38
CA TRP A 22 -0.88 3.21 6.93
C TRP A 22 0.56 3.59 6.58
N TYR A 23 1.12 2.90 5.60
CA TYR A 23 2.48 3.13 5.14
C TYR A 23 2.63 2.73 3.68
N VAL A 24 3.70 3.23 3.07
CA VAL A 24 4.04 2.95 1.68
C VAL A 24 5.39 2.27 1.64
N VAL A 25 5.47 1.19 0.88
CA VAL A 25 6.75 0.57 0.50
C VAL A 25 7.06 1.00 -0.92
N GLY A 26 8.17 1.69 -1.13
CA GLY A 26 8.53 2.27 -2.41
C GLY A 26 9.87 1.76 -2.92
N SER A 27 9.99 1.71 -4.25
CA SER A 27 11.25 1.58 -4.96
C SER A 27 11.36 2.76 -5.92
N VAL A 28 12.37 3.61 -5.72
CA VAL A 28 12.64 4.77 -6.58
C VAL A 28 13.98 4.56 -7.26
N TYR A 29 13.98 4.72 -8.59
CA TYR A 29 15.20 4.87 -9.36
C TYR A 29 15.45 6.34 -9.60
N VAL A 30 16.57 6.86 -9.10
CA VAL A 30 16.93 8.28 -9.16
C VAL A 30 17.56 8.58 -10.50
N ARG A 31 17.19 9.71 -11.11
CA ARG A 31 17.76 10.15 -12.37
C ARG A 31 19.27 10.38 -12.24
N PRO A 32 20.08 10.15 -13.29
CA PRO A 32 21.53 10.38 -13.26
C PRO A 32 21.92 11.84 -13.00
N ASP A 33 21.11 12.80 -13.49
CA ASP A 33 21.33 14.25 -13.39
C ASP A 33 20.92 14.85 -12.04
N ARG A 34 20.52 14.01 -11.08
CA ARG A 34 20.06 14.44 -9.75
C ARG A 34 21.04 14.01 -8.68
N VAL A 35 21.05 14.73 -7.56
CA VAL A 35 21.91 14.37 -6.41
C VAL A 35 21.27 13.21 -5.67
N PHE A 36 21.85 12.01 -5.78
CA PHE A 36 21.31 10.78 -5.18
C PHE A 36 21.15 10.91 -3.66
N SER A 37 22.20 11.37 -2.99
CA SER A 37 22.25 11.55 -1.54
C SER A 37 21.20 12.55 -1.02
N ARG A 38 20.76 13.50 -1.85
CA ARG A 38 19.70 14.46 -1.47
C ARG A 38 18.37 13.74 -1.23
N LEU A 39 18.01 12.79 -2.08
CA LEU A 39 16.77 12.04 -1.92
C LEU A 39 16.88 11.04 -0.75
N VAL A 40 18.04 10.40 -0.59
CA VAL A 40 18.31 9.50 0.55
C VAL A 40 18.11 10.25 1.86
N LYS A 41 18.80 11.39 2.03
CA LYS A 41 18.72 12.20 3.25
C LYS A 41 17.29 12.69 3.51
N ALA A 42 16.59 13.17 2.48
CA ALA A 42 15.22 13.65 2.64
C ALA A 42 14.26 12.54 3.08
N LEU A 43 14.47 11.29 2.62
CA LEU A 43 13.70 10.13 3.08
C LEU A 43 13.99 9.84 4.56
N GLU A 44 15.25 9.85 4.99
CA GLU A 44 15.64 9.65 6.39
C GLU A 44 15.08 10.73 7.31
N ASP A 45 15.17 12.00 6.91
CA ASP A 45 14.67 13.16 7.65
C ASP A 45 13.14 13.09 7.87
N GLU A 46 12.40 12.46 6.95
CA GLU A 46 10.96 12.22 7.06
C GLU A 46 10.59 10.87 7.69
N GLY A 47 11.58 10.20 8.29
CA GLY A 47 11.40 8.96 9.06
C GLY A 47 11.16 7.72 8.20
N ALA A 48 11.63 7.72 6.95
CA ALA A 48 11.62 6.51 6.14
C ALA A 48 12.64 5.49 6.67
N LEU A 49 12.23 4.23 6.72
CA LEU A 49 13.15 3.12 6.88
C LEU A 49 13.69 2.73 5.50
N LEU A 50 14.99 2.92 5.29
CA LEU A 50 15.67 2.51 4.07
C LEU A 50 16.02 1.02 4.15
N HIS A 51 15.38 0.21 3.32
CA HIS A 51 15.63 -1.23 3.25
C HIS A 51 16.84 -1.56 2.37
N TYR A 52 17.07 -0.74 1.35
CA TYR A 52 18.13 -0.95 0.38
C TYR A 52 18.47 0.37 -0.31
N VAL A 53 19.76 0.67 -0.42
CA VAL A 53 20.29 1.84 -1.12
C VAL A 53 21.42 1.34 -2.00
N ASP A 54 21.26 1.53 -3.31
CA ASP A 54 22.26 1.17 -4.32
C ASP A 54 22.64 2.42 -5.11
N GLU A 55 23.86 2.89 -4.90
CA GLU A 55 24.38 4.07 -5.59
C GLU A 55 24.72 3.81 -7.06
N VAL A 56 25.06 2.56 -7.41
CA VAL A 56 25.44 2.16 -8.76
C VAL A 56 24.19 2.11 -9.63
N GLU A 57 23.16 1.39 -9.19
CA GLU A 57 21.84 1.33 -9.87
C GLU A 57 20.99 2.58 -9.62
N ARG A 58 21.45 3.45 -8.71
CA ARG A 58 20.77 4.65 -8.23
C ARG A 58 19.35 4.32 -7.76
N ARG A 59 19.22 3.26 -6.97
CA ARG A 59 17.95 2.71 -6.51
C ARG A 59 17.83 2.83 -5.00
N ILE A 60 16.67 3.28 -4.53
CA ILE A 60 16.33 3.36 -3.12
C ILE A 60 15.04 2.54 -2.90
N VAL A 61 15.09 1.57 -1.99
CA VAL A 61 13.92 0.84 -1.49
C VAL A 61 13.66 1.27 -0.05
N PHE A 62 12.45 1.73 0.22
CA PHE A 62 12.12 2.33 1.51
C PHE A 62 10.72 1.95 1.96
N LYS A 63 10.48 2.11 3.26
CA LYS A 63 9.16 2.15 3.88
C LYS A 63 8.98 3.50 4.55
N ILE A 64 7.90 4.20 4.25
CA ILE A 64 7.62 5.52 4.84
C ILE A 64 6.15 5.63 5.27
N GLY A 65 5.89 6.40 6.31
CA GLY A 65 4.54 6.80 6.67
C GLY A 65 3.94 7.76 5.65
N PHE A 66 2.61 7.83 5.60
CA PHE A 66 1.90 8.66 4.63
C PHE A 66 2.30 10.15 4.66
N ARG A 67 2.39 10.74 5.86
CA ARG A 67 2.75 12.16 6.02
C ARG A 67 4.12 12.48 5.44
N GLY A 68 5.09 11.59 5.62
CA GLY A 68 6.43 11.75 5.04
C GLY A 68 6.39 11.66 3.51
N LEU A 69 5.64 10.69 2.95
CA LEU A 69 5.50 10.57 1.50
C LEU A 69 4.87 11.82 0.88
N ALA A 70 3.81 12.36 1.48
CA ALA A 70 3.11 13.53 0.97
C ALA A 70 4.05 14.75 0.88
N LYS A 71 4.88 14.99 1.89
CA LYS A 71 5.88 16.07 1.87
C LYS A 71 6.97 15.86 0.82
N LEU A 72 7.37 14.61 0.60
CA LEU A 72 8.43 14.26 -0.36
C LEU A 72 7.93 14.07 -1.79
N ALA A 73 6.63 14.06 -2.04
CA ALA A 73 6.04 13.74 -3.33
C ALA A 73 6.68 14.55 -4.48
N GLY A 74 6.78 15.88 -4.32
CA GLY A 74 7.40 16.74 -5.32
C GLY A 74 8.89 16.42 -5.55
N LEU A 75 9.64 16.17 -4.48
CA LEU A 75 11.06 15.79 -4.58
C LEU A 75 11.22 14.44 -5.29
N ILE A 76 10.42 13.44 -4.93
CA ILE A 76 10.43 12.11 -5.56
C ILE A 76 10.09 12.24 -7.05
N ALA A 77 9.04 12.97 -7.40
CA ALA A 77 8.64 13.19 -8.80
C ALA A 77 9.76 13.85 -9.62
N LEU A 78 10.40 14.89 -9.07
CA LEU A 78 11.49 15.62 -9.74
C LEU A 78 12.81 14.82 -9.82
N SER A 79 13.05 13.93 -8.86
CA SER A 79 14.31 13.21 -8.72
C SER A 79 14.31 11.84 -9.37
N SER A 80 13.14 11.27 -9.65
CA SER A 80 13.00 9.89 -10.12
C SER A 80 12.93 9.78 -11.63
N ARG A 81 13.52 8.71 -12.17
CA ARG A 81 13.28 8.24 -13.55
C ARG A 81 12.17 7.19 -13.60
N ALA A 82 11.98 6.47 -12.50
CA ALA A 82 10.94 5.47 -12.32
C ALA A 82 10.63 5.31 -10.83
N VAL A 83 9.36 5.08 -10.52
CA VAL A 83 8.87 4.87 -9.16
C VAL A 83 7.85 3.72 -9.18
N SER A 84 7.94 2.82 -8.21
CA SER A 84 6.95 1.79 -7.95
C SER A 84 6.62 1.77 -6.47
N LEU A 85 5.36 2.01 -6.12
CA LEU A 85 4.91 2.08 -4.73
C LEU A 85 3.89 0.97 -4.44
N GLU A 86 3.84 0.54 -3.18
CA GLU A 86 2.80 -0.34 -2.65
C GLU A 86 2.17 0.35 -1.44
N LEU A 87 0.86 0.61 -1.49
CA LEU A 87 0.11 1.15 -0.36
C LEU A 87 -0.31 0.00 0.57
N LYS A 88 0.06 0.10 1.84
CA LYS A 88 -0.21 -0.93 2.85
C LYS A 88 -0.82 -0.37 4.12
N ALA A 89 -1.57 -1.23 4.79
CA ALA A 89 -2.06 -0.96 6.14
C ALA A 89 -1.77 -2.16 7.05
N SER A 90 -1.57 -1.90 8.34
CA SER A 90 -1.56 -2.94 9.37
C SER A 90 -2.52 -2.58 10.49
N CYS A 91 -3.58 -3.37 10.64
CA CYS A 91 -4.66 -3.15 11.58
C CYS A 91 -4.70 -4.27 12.64
N ARG A 92 -5.37 -4.00 13.76
CA ARG A 92 -5.78 -5.03 14.71
C ARG A 92 -7.20 -5.47 14.39
N ILE A 93 -7.46 -6.77 14.50
CA ILE A 93 -8.76 -7.37 14.24
C ILE A 93 -9.09 -8.36 15.36
N ALA A 94 -10.39 -8.55 15.63
CA ALA A 94 -10.86 -9.58 16.56
C ALA A 94 -10.99 -10.94 15.86
N SER A 95 -11.51 -10.94 14.63
CA SER A 95 -11.73 -12.12 13.81
C SER A 95 -11.35 -11.83 12.36
N TRP A 96 -10.70 -12.79 11.70
CA TRP A 96 -10.32 -12.66 10.31
C TRP A 96 -11.54 -12.67 9.38
N ALA A 97 -12.53 -13.53 9.65
CA ALA A 97 -13.72 -13.67 8.80
C ALA A 97 -14.56 -12.40 8.84
N GLU A 98 -14.83 -11.90 10.06
CA GLU A 98 -15.54 -10.65 10.28
C GLU A 98 -14.83 -9.48 9.62
N ALA A 99 -13.50 -9.37 9.78
CA ALA A 99 -12.74 -8.29 9.16
C ALA A 99 -12.79 -8.31 7.63
N LEU A 100 -12.71 -9.49 7.00
CA LEU A 100 -12.79 -9.61 5.54
C LEU A 100 -14.19 -9.25 5.04
N GLU A 101 -15.25 -9.75 5.67
CA GLU A 101 -16.65 -9.44 5.29
C GLU A 101 -16.98 -7.96 5.47
N CYS A 102 -16.48 -7.37 6.55
CA CYS A 102 -16.68 -5.97 6.89
C CYS A 102 -15.96 -5.01 5.93
N ILE A 103 -14.74 -5.36 5.49
CA ILE A 103 -13.91 -4.50 4.63
C ILE A 103 -14.22 -4.72 3.15
N MET A 104 -14.41 -5.97 2.71
CA MET A 104 -14.43 -6.35 1.29
C MET A 104 -15.84 -6.50 0.74
N ASP A 105 -16.07 -5.93 -0.45
CA ASP A 105 -17.32 -6.12 -1.20
C ASP A 105 -17.48 -7.58 -1.65
N LYS A 106 -16.34 -8.19 -2.01
CA LYS A 106 -16.21 -9.60 -2.36
C LYS A 106 -14.79 -10.04 -2.06
N TYR A 107 -14.61 -11.28 -1.64
CA TYR A 107 -13.29 -11.83 -1.40
C TYR A 107 -13.23 -13.33 -1.67
N ARG A 108 -12.01 -13.84 -1.81
CA ARG A 108 -11.71 -15.26 -1.83
C ARG A 108 -10.45 -15.54 -1.04
N VAL A 109 -10.49 -16.59 -0.22
CA VAL A 109 -9.32 -17.11 0.49
C VAL A 109 -8.51 -17.99 -0.47
N PHE A 110 -7.21 -17.71 -0.58
CA PHE A 110 -6.28 -18.44 -1.45
C PHE A 110 -5.29 -19.30 -0.67
N LYS A 111 -4.96 -18.89 0.55
CA LYS A 111 -4.11 -19.66 1.45
C LYS A 111 -4.68 -19.63 2.85
N ARG A 112 -4.71 -20.78 3.49
CA ARG A 112 -4.99 -20.91 4.92
C ARG A 112 -4.03 -21.92 5.50
N ASP A 113 -3.08 -21.42 6.28
CA ASP A 113 -2.15 -22.23 7.04
C ASP A 113 -2.69 -22.39 8.47
N ARG A 114 -2.95 -23.63 8.85
CA ARG A 114 -3.52 -23.95 10.17
C ARG A 114 -2.48 -23.88 11.28
N GLU A 115 -1.21 -24.13 10.98
CA GLU A 115 -0.13 -24.13 11.97
C GLU A 115 0.25 -22.70 12.35
N SER A 116 0.48 -21.85 11.35
CA SER A 116 0.80 -20.44 11.60
C SER A 116 -0.42 -19.55 11.83
N GLY A 117 -1.63 -20.08 11.61
CA GLY A 117 -2.87 -19.31 11.62
C GLY A 117 -2.95 -18.24 10.53
N THR A 118 -2.09 -18.33 9.50
CA THR A 118 -2.01 -17.33 8.42
C THR A 118 -3.13 -17.54 7.41
N VAL A 119 -3.88 -16.48 7.11
CA VAL A 119 -4.89 -16.47 6.05
C VAL A 119 -4.50 -15.43 5.01
N VAL A 120 -4.44 -15.82 3.73
CA VAL A 120 -4.27 -14.88 2.62
C VAL A 120 -5.53 -14.91 1.78
N ALA A 121 -6.17 -13.74 1.68
CA ALA A 121 -7.33 -13.52 0.85
C ALA A 121 -7.06 -12.41 -0.17
N TYR A 122 -7.69 -12.53 -1.33
CA TYR A 122 -7.79 -11.43 -2.27
C TYR A 122 -9.25 -11.03 -2.40
N GLY A 123 -9.50 -9.74 -2.39
CA GLY A 123 -10.85 -9.20 -2.52
C GLY A 123 -10.89 -7.90 -3.26
N VAL A 124 -12.09 -7.36 -3.37
CA VAL A 124 -12.35 -6.05 -3.99
C VAL A 124 -12.99 -5.14 -2.96
N VAL A 125 -12.53 -3.90 -2.91
CA VAL A 125 -13.07 -2.83 -2.07
C VAL A 125 -13.20 -1.59 -2.92
N GLY A 126 -14.41 -1.06 -3.09
CA GLY A 126 -14.65 0.14 -3.91
C GLY A 126 -14.12 -0.02 -5.35
N GLY A 127 -14.26 -1.22 -5.91
CA GLY A 127 -13.79 -1.55 -7.26
C GLY A 127 -12.27 -1.77 -7.40
N ARG A 128 -11.48 -1.72 -6.32
CA ARG A 128 -10.03 -1.94 -6.34
C ARG A 128 -9.63 -3.28 -5.73
N ILE A 129 -8.58 -3.90 -6.25
CA ILE A 129 -8.07 -5.16 -5.68
C ILE A 129 -7.37 -4.92 -4.35
N VAL A 130 -7.58 -5.83 -3.42
CA VAL A 130 -6.93 -5.85 -2.11
C VAL A 130 -6.39 -7.24 -1.84
N GLU A 131 -5.15 -7.32 -1.38
CA GLU A 131 -4.60 -8.50 -0.75
C GLU A 131 -4.68 -8.29 0.76
N ALA A 132 -5.24 -9.27 1.47
CA ALA A 132 -5.33 -9.31 2.91
C ALA A 132 -4.56 -10.52 3.43
N GLU A 133 -3.50 -10.26 4.18
CA GLU A 133 -2.80 -11.26 4.96
C GLU A 133 -3.16 -11.09 6.43
N VAL A 134 -3.75 -12.13 7.02
CA VAL A 134 -4.06 -12.17 8.45
C VAL A 134 -3.06 -13.09 9.14
N LYS A 135 -2.49 -12.60 10.24
CA LYS A 135 -1.57 -13.33 11.10
C LYS A 135 -1.96 -13.09 12.55
N GLY A 136 -2.58 -14.10 13.19
CA GLY A 136 -3.17 -13.95 14.52
C GLY A 136 -4.20 -12.81 14.55
N SER A 137 -4.01 -11.83 15.43
CA SER A 137 -4.89 -10.66 15.60
C SER A 137 -4.53 -9.46 14.70
N ARG A 138 -3.65 -9.66 13.70
CA ARG A 138 -3.19 -8.60 12.80
C ARG A 138 -3.66 -8.86 11.38
N LEU A 139 -4.26 -7.85 10.79
CA LEU A 139 -4.62 -7.80 9.37
C LEU A 139 -3.65 -6.86 8.66
N HIS A 140 -2.98 -7.37 7.64
CA HIS A 140 -2.14 -6.62 6.73
C HIS A 140 -2.86 -6.49 5.39
N LEU A 141 -3.05 -5.25 4.95
CA LEU A 141 -3.68 -4.95 3.67
C LEU A 141 -2.63 -4.44 2.70
N LYS A 142 -2.75 -4.85 1.44
CA LYS A 142 -2.05 -4.28 0.30
C LYS A 142 -3.09 -3.84 -0.72
N ILE A 143 -3.11 -2.55 -1.01
CA ILE A 143 -4.11 -1.94 -1.88
C ILE A 143 -3.56 -1.84 -3.30
N GLY A 144 -4.37 -2.25 -4.27
CA GLY A 144 -4.01 -2.21 -5.69
C GLY A 144 -4.92 -1.33 -6.53
N ARG A 145 -4.79 -1.51 -7.84
CA ARG A 145 -5.52 -0.78 -8.88
C ARG A 145 -6.98 -1.22 -8.97
N ARG A 146 -7.75 -0.51 -9.79
CA ARG A 146 -9.11 -0.93 -10.19
C ARG A 146 -9.07 -2.34 -10.79
N PHE A 147 -10.03 -3.18 -10.41
CA PHE A 147 -10.06 -4.59 -10.78
C PHE A 147 -11.47 -5.03 -11.16
N GLY A 148 -11.69 -5.17 -12.47
CA GLY A 148 -12.90 -5.77 -13.05
C GLY A 148 -12.79 -7.29 -13.28
N GLY A 149 -11.67 -7.90 -12.89
CA GLY A 149 -11.40 -9.31 -13.12
C GLY A 149 -12.10 -10.27 -12.16
N SER A 150 -11.88 -11.55 -12.40
CA SER A 150 -12.38 -12.63 -11.55
C SER A 150 -11.38 -12.97 -10.44
N LEU A 151 -11.88 -13.23 -9.23
CA LEU A 151 -11.09 -13.77 -8.11
C LEU A 151 -10.96 -15.30 -8.20
N ARG A 152 -10.98 -15.88 -9.40
CA ARG A 152 -10.84 -17.34 -9.57
C ARG A 152 -9.40 -17.83 -9.35
N SER A 153 -8.43 -16.98 -9.66
CA SER A 153 -7.01 -17.20 -9.50
C SER A 153 -6.38 -16.03 -8.73
N ALA A 154 -5.17 -16.24 -8.22
CA ALA A 154 -4.45 -15.19 -7.52
C ALA A 154 -4.18 -14.02 -8.49
N PRO A 155 -4.53 -12.78 -8.14
CA PRO A 155 -4.27 -11.63 -9.00
C PRO A 155 -2.78 -11.43 -9.25
N PRO A 156 -2.37 -10.97 -10.45
CA PRO A 156 -0.97 -10.64 -10.72
C PRO A 156 -0.43 -9.58 -9.77
N GLN A 157 0.78 -9.78 -9.26
CA GLN A 157 1.40 -8.86 -8.30
C GLN A 157 1.62 -7.43 -8.86
N GLY A 158 1.68 -7.29 -10.19
CA GLY A 158 1.74 -5.97 -10.85
C GLY A 158 0.54 -5.07 -10.56
N LEU A 159 -0.63 -5.64 -10.19
CA LEU A 159 -1.82 -4.87 -9.83
C LEU A 159 -1.68 -4.06 -8.54
N PHE A 160 -0.69 -4.40 -7.70
CA PHE A 160 -0.42 -3.70 -6.45
C PHE A 160 0.74 -2.70 -6.56
N ARG A 161 1.30 -2.53 -7.77
CA ARG A 161 2.31 -1.52 -8.05
C ARG A 161 1.61 -0.24 -8.50
N LEU A 162 1.69 0.78 -7.68
CA LEU A 162 1.04 2.07 -7.87
C LEU A 162 2.06 3.14 -8.22
N SER A 163 1.64 4.11 -9.02
CA SER A 163 2.36 5.37 -9.21
C SER A 163 2.28 6.24 -7.96
N LEU A 164 3.10 7.29 -7.90
CA LEU A 164 3.01 8.29 -6.83
C LEU A 164 1.64 8.97 -6.81
N GLU A 165 1.11 9.31 -7.98
CA GLU A 165 -0.21 9.94 -8.14
C GLU A 165 -1.33 9.02 -7.65
N GLU A 166 -1.32 7.75 -8.05
CA GLU A 166 -2.32 6.76 -7.60
C GLU A 166 -2.32 6.60 -6.08
N VAL A 167 -1.14 6.61 -5.44
CA VAL A 167 -1.06 6.54 -3.98
C VAL A 167 -1.61 7.81 -3.33
N LEU A 168 -1.31 8.99 -3.87
CA LEU A 168 -1.82 10.26 -3.32
C LEU A 168 -3.35 10.39 -3.49
N GLU A 169 -3.89 9.97 -4.64
CA GLU A 169 -5.35 9.89 -4.89
C GLU A 169 -6.02 8.99 -3.84
N LEU A 170 -5.49 7.78 -3.65
CA LEU A 170 -6.04 6.79 -2.72
C LEU A 170 -6.07 7.27 -1.27
N MET A 171 -5.19 8.21 -0.93
CA MET A 171 -5.07 8.76 0.40
C MET A 171 -5.79 10.11 0.57
N GLY A 172 -6.51 10.59 -0.45
CA GLY A 172 -7.27 11.83 -0.38
C GLY A 172 -6.46 13.12 -0.59
N HIS A 173 -5.27 13.03 -1.20
CA HIS A 173 -4.46 14.19 -1.63
C HIS A 173 -4.51 14.43 -3.16
N GLY A 174 -5.44 13.77 -3.86
CA GLY A 174 -5.74 14.04 -5.27
C GLY A 174 -6.85 15.08 -5.40
N GLY A 175 -6.48 16.34 -5.50
CA GLY A 175 -7.40 17.46 -5.71
C GLY A 175 -6.62 18.72 -6.03
N GLY A 176 -6.22 18.86 -7.29
CA GLY A 176 -5.96 20.17 -7.89
C GLY A 176 -7.27 20.80 -8.31
#